data_AF-A0A7W1HL06-F1
#
_entry.id   AF-A0A7W1HL06-F1
#
_cell.length_a   1.000
_cell.length_b   1.000
_cell.length_c   1.000
_cell.angle_alpha   90.00
_cell.angle_beta   90.00
_cell.angle_gamma   90.00
#
_symmetry.space_group_name_H-M   'P 1'
#
loop_
_entity.id
_entity.type
_entity.pdbx_description
1 polymer ?
#
loop_
_entity_poly.entity_id
_entity_poly.type
_entity_poly.pdbx_seq_one_letter_code
_entity_poly.pdbx_strand_id
1 'polypeptide(L)'
;FRPEGNRYFLLQLIISVCSMLIGGGFALLFLLRWHWKTLIVPLPILILFGVTFVLVALVVALIMKFTVPVMYRRRCAATEAFGAVWRLIVAQPGIFILFGLFYFLLYIAAAMIGCIAACVTCCLAALPYIGTVILLPLVMFLYNYPLCFIRQFGDPYDVWAVVRPAELPPAAESLAPPVQAPPPPAAPPDAPPVPPIQEPPAPPPAP
;
A
#
# COMPACT_ATOMS: atom_id res chain seq x y z
N PHE A 1 -7.94 20.41 -13.03
CA PHE A 1 -8.69 19.15 -12.83
C PHE A 1 -9.54 18.73 -14.03
N ARG A 2 -10.42 19.58 -14.59
CA ARG A 2 -11.27 19.18 -15.74
C ARG A 2 -10.51 18.67 -16.98
N PRO A 3 -9.43 19.34 -17.46
CA PRO A 3 -8.72 18.85 -18.65
C PRO A 3 -7.86 17.61 -18.36
N GLU A 4 -7.21 17.52 -17.19
CA GLU A 4 -6.41 16.34 -16.85
C GLU A 4 -7.29 15.10 -16.59
N GLY A 5 -8.43 15.29 -15.91
CA GLY A 5 -9.40 14.22 -15.65
C GLY A 5 -10.04 13.66 -16.93
N ASN A 6 -10.35 14.53 -17.91
CA ASN A 6 -10.89 14.08 -19.19
C ASN A 6 -9.88 13.19 -19.96
N ARG A 7 -8.59 13.52 -19.91
CA ARG A 7 -7.53 12.70 -20.53
C ARG A 7 -7.34 11.36 -19.82
N TYR A 8 -7.42 11.33 -18.49
CA TYR A 8 -7.37 10.08 -17.74
C TYR A 8 -8.57 9.17 -18.07
N PHE A 9 -9.78 9.74 -18.10
CA PHE A 9 -10.99 9.00 -18.45
C PHE A 9 -10.89 8.41 -19.86
N LEU A 10 -10.43 9.20 -20.83
CA LEU A 10 -10.28 8.76 -22.22
C LEU A 10 -9.21 7.64 -22.35
N LEU A 11 -8.09 7.77 -21.65
CA LEU A 11 -7.05 6.74 -21.59
C LEU A 11 -7.58 5.44 -20.93
N GLN A 12 -8.35 5.56 -19.85
CA GLN A 12 -8.99 4.42 -19.20
C GLN A 12 -10.03 3.76 -20.11
N LEU A 13 -10.83 4.55 -20.80
CA LEU A 13 -11.83 4.08 -21.75
C LEU A 13 -11.16 3.31 -22.89
N ILE A 14 -10.14 3.88 -23.53
CA ILE A 14 -9.39 3.22 -24.61
C ILE A 14 -8.81 1.90 -24.13
N ILE A 15 -8.11 1.89 -22.99
CA ILE A 15 -7.51 0.67 -22.44
C ILE A 15 -8.56 -0.39 -22.13
N SER A 16 -9.70 0.01 -21.55
CA SER A 16 -10.80 -0.93 -21.26
C SER A 16 -11.43 -1.50 -22.53
N VAL A 17 -11.64 -0.67 -23.56
CA VAL A 17 -12.22 -1.10 -24.83
C VAL A 17 -11.25 -2.01 -25.57
N CYS A 18 -9.97 -1.66 -25.66
CA CYS A 18 -8.95 -2.53 -26.25
C CYS A 18 -8.86 -3.88 -25.52
N SER A 19 -8.83 -3.86 -24.18
CA SER A 19 -8.84 -5.09 -23.38
C SER A 19 -10.10 -5.93 -23.64
N MET A 20 -11.28 -5.29 -23.69
CA MET A 20 -12.54 -5.98 -23.95
C MET A 20 -12.62 -6.56 -25.36
N LEU A 21 -12.11 -5.86 -26.38
CA LEU A 21 -12.07 -6.34 -27.76
C LEU A 21 -11.10 -7.52 -27.91
N ILE A 22 -9.91 -7.44 -27.31
CA ILE A 22 -8.90 -8.50 -27.38
C ILE A 22 -9.37 -9.73 -26.59
N GLY A 23 -9.86 -9.53 -25.36
CA GLY A 23 -10.37 -10.60 -24.51
C GLY A 23 -11.65 -11.24 -25.06
N GLY A 24 -12.58 -10.42 -25.55
CA GLY A 24 -13.82 -10.87 -26.20
C GLY A 24 -13.55 -11.62 -27.50
N GLY A 25 -12.62 -11.14 -28.33
CA GLY A 25 -12.16 -11.84 -29.53
C GLY A 25 -11.52 -13.19 -29.21
N PHE A 26 -10.69 -13.24 -28.16
CA PHE A 26 -10.09 -14.49 -27.69
C PHE A 26 -11.14 -15.48 -27.16
N ALA A 27 -12.10 -15.01 -26.36
CA ALA A 27 -13.20 -15.84 -25.86
C ALA A 27 -14.08 -16.36 -27.02
N LEU A 28 -14.35 -15.53 -28.03
CA LEU A 28 -15.08 -15.93 -29.23
C LEU A 28 -14.33 -17.02 -29.99
N LEU A 29 -13.01 -16.87 -30.20
CA LEU A 29 -12.18 -17.90 -30.84
C LEU A 29 -12.17 -19.21 -30.04
N PHE A 30 -12.15 -19.13 -28.70
CA PHE A 30 -12.25 -20.29 -27.82
C PHE A 30 -13.60 -21.00 -27.99
N LEU A 31 -14.71 -20.25 -27.99
CA LEU A 31 -16.06 -20.78 -28.18
C LEU A 31 -16.28 -21.36 -29.58
N LEU A 32 -15.76 -20.71 -30.63
CA LEU A 32 -15.85 -21.21 -31.99
C LEU A 32 -15.09 -22.53 -32.15
N ARG A 33 -13.90 -22.62 -31.53
CA ARG A 33 -13.12 -23.86 -31.49
C ARG A 33 -13.85 -24.97 -30.72
N TRP A 34 -14.50 -24.64 -29.60
CA TRP A 34 -15.32 -25.58 -28.84
C TRP A 34 -16.53 -26.08 -29.65
N HIS A 35 -17.25 -25.17 -30.31
CA HIS A 35 -18.48 -25.46 -31.03
C HIS A 35 -18.26 -26.21 -32.36
N TRP A 36 -17.23 -25.85 -33.12
CA TRP A 36 -17.00 -26.40 -34.47
C TRP A 36 -15.92 -27.49 -34.52
N LYS A 37 -15.34 -27.86 -33.36
CA LYS A 37 -14.19 -28.78 -33.22
C LYS A 37 -13.06 -28.48 -34.22
N THR A 38 -12.98 -27.26 -34.75
CA THR A 38 -12.13 -26.95 -35.91
C THR A 38 -10.72 -26.63 -35.45
N LEU A 39 -9.76 -27.32 -36.05
CA LEU A 39 -8.35 -27.38 -35.67
C LEU A 39 -7.51 -26.16 -36.16
N ILE A 40 -8.11 -24.98 -36.35
CA ILE A 40 -7.39 -23.83 -36.95
C ILE A 40 -6.31 -23.28 -36.00
N VAL A 41 -6.45 -23.46 -34.69
CA VAL A 41 -5.45 -23.08 -33.68
C VAL A 41 -5.29 -24.21 -32.66
N PRO A 42 -4.07 -24.73 -32.42
CA PRO A 42 -3.86 -25.80 -31.46
C PRO A 42 -4.13 -25.29 -30.03
N LEU A 43 -4.78 -26.14 -29.22
CA LEU A 43 -5.14 -25.88 -27.82
C LEU A 43 -4.01 -25.26 -26.97
N PRO A 44 -2.74 -25.74 -27.03
CA PRO A 44 -1.66 -25.15 -26.22
C PRO A 44 -1.35 -23.69 -26.59
N ILE A 45 -1.39 -23.33 -27.88
CA ILE A 45 -1.12 -21.95 -28.31
C ILE A 45 -2.22 -21.01 -27.82
N LEU A 46 -3.48 -21.47 -27.86
CA LEU A 46 -4.60 -20.69 -27.35
C LEU A 46 -4.48 -20.48 -25.83
N ILE A 47 -4.15 -21.52 -25.06
CA ILE A 47 -3.94 -21.40 -23.61
C ILE A 47 -2.79 -20.43 -23.30
N LEU A 48 -1.65 -20.57 -23.99
CA LEU A 48 -0.50 -19.69 -23.80
C LEU A 48 -0.88 -18.22 -24.06
N PHE A 49 -1.58 -17.95 -25.16
CA PHE A 49 -2.04 -16.59 -25.49
C PHE A 49 -3.03 -16.05 -24.45
N GLY A 50 -3.97 -16.88 -23.97
CA GLY A 50 -4.92 -16.50 -22.93
C GLY A 50 -4.24 -16.15 -21.60
N VAL A 51 -3.30 -16.99 -21.15
CA VAL A 51 -2.52 -16.73 -19.93
C VAL A 51 -1.70 -15.45 -20.07
N THR A 52 -1.05 -15.26 -21.23
CA THR A 52 -0.26 -14.05 -21.50
C THR A 52 -1.14 -12.81 -21.49
N PHE A 53 -2.32 -12.87 -22.11
CA PHE A 53 -3.29 -11.77 -22.12
C PHE A 53 -3.78 -11.43 -20.71
N VAL A 54 -4.12 -12.43 -19.89
CA VAL A 54 -4.53 -12.24 -18.50
C VAL A 54 -3.40 -11.59 -17.68
N LEU A 55 -2.16 -12.04 -17.86
CA LEU A 55 -1.00 -11.47 -17.17
C LEU A 55 -0.79 -9.99 -17.55
N VAL A 56 -0.86 -9.67 -18.84
CA VAL A 56 -0.74 -8.29 -19.34
C VAL A 56 -1.89 -7.42 -18.82
N ALA A 57 -3.13 -7.92 -18.87
CA ALA A 57 -4.29 -7.21 -18.35
C ALA A 57 -4.17 -6.92 -16.84
N LEU A 58 -3.65 -7.87 -16.06
CA LEU A 58 -3.41 -7.72 -14.64
C LEU A 58 -2.35 -6.63 -14.36
N VAL A 59 -1.25 -6.63 -15.11
CA VAL A 59 -0.21 -5.59 -15.02
C VAL A 59 -0.78 -4.21 -15.36
N VAL A 60 -1.54 -4.10 -16.45
CA VAL A 60 -2.20 -2.85 -16.85
C VAL A 60 -3.18 -2.37 -15.77
N ALA A 61 -4.00 -3.26 -15.21
CA ALA A 61 -4.93 -2.93 -14.14
C ALA A 61 -4.20 -2.41 -12.88
N LEU A 62 -3.07 -3.03 -12.51
CA LEU A 62 -2.20 -2.56 -11.43
C LEU A 62 -1.67 -1.16 -11.72
N ILE A 63 -1.15 -0.91 -12.92
CA ILE A 63 -0.63 0.42 -13.31
C ILE A 63 -1.73 1.48 -13.19
N MET A 64 -2.93 1.19 -13.68
CA MET A 64 -4.06 2.13 -13.62
C MET A 64 -4.45 2.43 -12.17
N LYS A 65 -4.42 1.41 -11.31
CA LYS A 65 -4.69 1.57 -9.87
C LYS A 65 -3.68 2.49 -9.18
N PHE A 66 -2.41 2.44 -9.59
CA PHE A 66 -1.36 3.34 -9.09
C PHE A 66 -1.31 4.70 -9.81
N THR A 67 -1.87 4.82 -11.01
CA THR A 67 -1.85 6.08 -11.78
C THR A 67 -2.69 7.16 -11.10
N VAL A 68 -3.84 6.81 -10.51
CA VAL A 68 -4.72 7.75 -9.80
C VAL A 68 -4.02 8.46 -8.63
N PRO A 69 -3.40 7.76 -7.65
CA PRO A 69 -2.71 8.43 -6.54
C PRO A 69 -1.50 9.25 -7.00
N VAL A 70 -0.77 8.79 -8.03
CA VAL A 70 0.38 9.53 -8.61
C VAL A 70 -0.08 10.83 -9.27
N MET A 71 -1.18 10.77 -10.03
CA MET A 71 -1.78 11.93 -10.68
C MET A 71 -2.26 12.96 -9.64
N TYR A 72 -2.87 12.50 -8.55
CA TYR A 72 -3.31 13.38 -7.47
C TYR A 72 -2.14 14.10 -6.78
N ARG A 73 -1.02 13.40 -6.56
CA ARG A 73 0.15 13.97 -5.87
C ARG A 73 0.97 14.91 -6.76
N ARG A 74 1.27 14.51 -8.00
CA ARG A 74 2.18 15.27 -8.90
C ARG A 74 1.47 16.31 -9.76
N ARG A 75 0.13 16.29 -9.84
CA ARG A 75 -0.68 17.15 -10.73
C ARG A 75 -0.20 17.11 -12.20
N CYS A 76 0.30 15.97 -12.66
CA CYS A 76 0.77 15.77 -14.03
C CYS A 76 -0.32 15.16 -14.93
N ALA A 77 -0.09 15.18 -16.25
CA ALA A 77 -0.96 14.51 -17.20
C ALA A 77 -0.95 12.98 -17.02
N ALA A 78 -2.08 12.33 -17.35
CA ALA A 78 -2.26 10.88 -17.18
C ALA A 78 -1.17 10.04 -17.86
N THR A 79 -0.67 10.47 -19.02
CA THR A 79 0.37 9.78 -19.79
C THR A 79 1.75 9.88 -19.13
N GLU A 80 2.10 11.03 -18.56
CA GLU A 80 3.34 11.22 -17.81
C GLU A 80 3.32 10.41 -16.51
N ALA A 81 2.20 10.41 -15.79
CA ALA A 81 2.02 9.60 -14.59
C ALA A 81 2.15 8.10 -14.91
N PHE A 82 1.53 7.66 -16.02
CA PHE A 82 1.63 6.28 -16.49
C PHE A 82 3.08 5.90 -16.82
N GLY A 83 3.80 6.74 -17.57
CA GLY A 83 5.21 6.51 -17.89
C GLY A 83 6.10 6.46 -16.65
N ALA A 84 5.83 7.31 -15.65
CA ALA A 84 6.56 7.32 -14.39
C ALA A 84 6.33 6.03 -13.57
N VAL A 85 5.08 5.55 -13.49
CA VAL A 85 4.73 4.28 -12.82
C VAL A 85 5.31 3.09 -13.59
N TRP A 86 5.23 3.10 -14.92
CA TRP A 86 5.83 2.07 -15.77
C TRP A 86 7.33 1.95 -15.55
N ARG A 87 8.05 3.07 -15.58
CA ARG A 87 9.49 3.09 -15.34
C ARG A 87 9.84 2.55 -13.95
N LEU A 88 9.02 2.84 -12.93
CA LEU A 88 9.21 2.34 -11.58
C LEU A 88 9.01 0.81 -11.51
N ILE A 89 8.01 0.28 -12.20
CA ILE A 89 7.76 -1.16 -12.30
C ILE A 89 8.91 -1.88 -13.01
N VAL A 90 9.39 -1.32 -14.13
CA VAL A 90 10.52 -1.88 -14.89
C VAL A 90 11.82 -1.80 -14.09
N ALA A 91 12.01 -0.77 -13.26
CA ALA A 91 13.20 -0.64 -12.43
C ALA A 91 13.27 -1.70 -11.31
N GLN A 92 12.13 -2.13 -10.75
CA GLN A 92 12.09 -3.08 -9.63
C GLN A 92 10.95 -4.11 -9.76
N PRO A 93 10.96 -4.98 -10.79
CA PRO A 93 9.83 -5.87 -11.09
C PRO A 93 9.56 -6.88 -9.97
N GLY A 94 10.58 -7.34 -9.26
CA GLY A 94 10.45 -8.34 -8.20
C GLY A 94 9.55 -7.89 -7.05
N ILE A 95 9.67 -6.64 -6.61
CA ILE A 95 8.87 -6.09 -5.51
C ILE A 95 7.41 -5.92 -5.95
N PHE A 96 7.18 -5.52 -7.20
CA PHE A 96 5.83 -5.42 -7.77
C PHE A 96 5.16 -6.78 -7.97
N ILE A 97 5.92 -7.82 -8.36
CA ILE A 97 5.39 -9.18 -8.45
C ILE A 97 4.98 -9.69 -7.07
N LEU A 98 5.82 -9.49 -6.05
CA LEU A 98 5.50 -9.89 -4.67
C LEU A 98 4.29 -9.13 -4.13
N PHE A 99 4.19 -7.84 -4.42
CA PHE A 99 3.01 -7.03 -4.13
C PHE A 99 1.76 -7.60 -4.81
N GLY A 100 1.84 -7.91 -6.11
CA GLY A 100 0.73 -8.49 -6.87
C GLY A 100 0.27 -9.83 -6.31
N LEU A 101 1.22 -10.70 -5.95
CA LEU A 101 0.94 -12.01 -5.34
C LEU A 101 0.26 -11.87 -3.98
N PHE A 102 0.79 -11.00 -3.11
CA PHE A 102 0.19 -10.75 -1.81
C PHE A 102 -1.19 -10.09 -1.92
N TYR A 103 -1.35 -9.16 -2.87
CA TYR A 103 -2.63 -8.52 -3.16
C TYR A 103 -3.67 -9.52 -3.67
N PHE A 104 -3.27 -10.47 -4.51
CA PHE A 104 -4.13 -11.57 -4.94
C PHE A 104 -4.54 -12.46 -3.76
N LEU A 105 -3.59 -12.77 -2.86
CA LEU A 105 -3.86 -13.54 -1.64
C LEU A 105 -4.86 -12.82 -0.72
N LEU A 106 -4.72 -11.50 -0.55
CA LEU A 106 -5.68 -10.68 0.18
C LEU A 106 -7.08 -10.71 -0.44
N TYR A 107 -7.18 -10.71 -1.76
CA TYR A 107 -8.46 -10.80 -2.45
C TYR A 107 -9.12 -12.17 -2.22
N ILE A 108 -8.36 -13.26 -2.26
CA ILE A 108 -8.86 -14.60 -1.93
C ILE A 108 -9.31 -14.66 -0.46
N ALA A 109 -8.50 -14.15 0.46
CA ALA A 109 -8.86 -14.10 1.88
C ALA A 109 -10.14 -13.28 2.09
N ALA A 110 -10.28 -12.15 1.41
CA ALA A 110 -11.47 -11.32 1.43
C ALA A 110 -12.71 -12.06 0.93
N ALA A 111 -12.59 -12.78 -0.20
CA ALA A 111 -13.67 -13.58 -0.75
C ALA A 111 -14.07 -14.73 0.19
N MET A 112 -13.09 -15.41 0.81
CA MET A 112 -13.33 -16.48 1.78
C MET A 112 -14.08 -15.97 3.01
N ILE A 113 -13.63 -14.86 3.61
CA ILE A 113 -14.30 -14.23 4.76
C ILE A 113 -15.72 -13.81 4.37
N GLY A 114 -15.90 -13.20 3.19
CA GLY A 114 -17.21 -12.84 2.67
C GLY A 114 -18.15 -14.04 2.48
N CYS A 115 -17.62 -15.15 1.96
CA CYS A 115 -18.36 -16.40 1.81
C CYS A 115 -18.79 -16.98 3.16
N ILE A 116 -17.88 -17.03 4.14
CA ILE A 116 -18.19 -17.49 5.51
C ILE A 116 -19.25 -16.59 6.14
N ALA A 117 -19.12 -15.27 6.03
CA ALA A 117 -20.10 -14.32 6.54
C ALA A 117 -21.49 -14.52 5.90
N ALA A 118 -21.53 -14.82 4.58
CA ALA A 118 -22.78 -15.14 3.88
C ALA A 118 -23.41 -16.46 4.38
N CYS A 119 -22.60 -17.47 4.66
CA CYS A 119 -23.08 -18.74 5.23
C CYS A 119 -23.61 -18.58 6.66
N VAL A 120 -22.89 -17.85 7.53
CA VAL A 120 -23.26 -17.65 8.94
C VAL A 120 -24.53 -16.82 9.09
N THR A 121 -24.73 -15.86 8.19
CA THR A 121 -25.92 -14.99 8.21
C THR A 121 -27.09 -15.56 7.40
N CYS A 122 -27.00 -16.81 6.94
CA CYS A 122 -28.02 -17.49 6.12
C CYS A 122 -28.54 -16.60 4.98
N CYS A 123 -27.62 -16.04 4.18
CA CYS A 123 -27.90 -15.12 3.06
C CYS A 123 -28.37 -13.70 3.45
N LEU A 124 -28.55 -13.34 4.73
CA LEU A 124 -28.84 -11.95 5.11
C LEU A 124 -27.66 -11.00 4.79
N ALA A 125 -26.42 -11.49 4.77
CA ALA A 125 -25.28 -10.71 4.26
C ALA A 125 -25.26 -10.54 2.73
N ALA A 126 -26.14 -11.22 1.98
CA ALA A 126 -26.35 -10.90 0.56
C ALA A 126 -27.11 -9.58 0.39
N LEU A 127 -27.75 -9.06 1.45
CA LEU A 127 -28.23 -7.68 1.45
C LEU A 127 -27.01 -6.75 1.39
N PRO A 128 -26.93 -5.89 0.34
CA PRO A 128 -25.72 -5.12 0.05
C PRO A 128 -25.29 -4.21 1.20
N TYR A 129 -26.19 -3.85 2.11
CA TYR A 129 -25.88 -3.01 3.26
C TYR A 129 -25.14 -3.78 4.38
N ILE A 130 -25.63 -4.97 4.75
CA ILE A 130 -25.04 -5.74 5.86
C ILE A 130 -23.69 -6.32 5.44
N GLY A 131 -23.61 -6.84 4.21
CA GLY A 131 -22.37 -7.32 3.64
C GLY A 131 -21.29 -6.23 3.56
N THR A 132 -21.65 -5.02 3.11
CA THR A 132 -20.67 -3.92 3.01
C THR A 132 -20.20 -3.39 4.36
N VAL A 133 -21.05 -3.34 5.39
CA VAL A 133 -20.65 -2.91 6.73
C VAL A 133 -19.66 -3.90 7.36
N ILE A 134 -19.91 -5.21 7.23
CA ILE A 134 -19.03 -6.26 7.76
C ILE A 134 -17.71 -6.30 6.97
N LEU A 135 -17.77 -6.14 5.65
CA LEU A 135 -16.58 -6.13 4.80
C LEU A 135 -15.87 -4.77 4.76
N LEU A 136 -16.45 -3.71 5.34
CA LEU A 136 -15.88 -2.36 5.31
C LEU A 136 -14.40 -2.29 5.73
N PRO A 137 -13.97 -2.90 6.87
CA PRO A 137 -12.55 -2.87 7.26
C PRO A 137 -11.65 -3.55 6.23
N LEU A 138 -12.10 -4.65 5.64
CA LEU A 138 -11.38 -5.43 4.64
C LEU A 138 -11.27 -4.67 3.32
N VAL A 139 -12.37 -4.03 2.90
CA VAL A 139 -12.42 -3.17 1.72
C VAL A 139 -11.48 -1.98 1.91
N MET A 140 -11.54 -1.31 3.06
CA MET A 140 -10.60 -0.22 3.38
C MET A 140 -9.15 -0.67 3.38
N PHE A 141 -8.86 -1.87 3.87
CA PHE A 141 -7.50 -2.42 3.83
C PHE A 141 -7.03 -2.64 2.38
N LEU A 142 -7.86 -3.22 1.51
CA LEU A 142 -7.57 -3.42 0.08
C LEU A 142 -7.36 -2.10 -0.69
N TYR A 143 -8.03 -1.03 -0.27
CA TYR A 143 -7.84 0.31 -0.82
C TYR A 143 -6.57 1.00 -0.30
N ASN A 144 -6.26 0.88 0.98
CA ASN A 144 -5.10 1.55 1.59
C ASN A 144 -3.78 0.83 1.33
N TYR A 145 -3.78 -0.50 1.21
CA TYR A 145 -2.58 -1.30 0.97
C TYR A 145 -1.72 -0.81 -0.23
N PRO A 146 -2.27 -0.56 -1.44
CA PRO A 146 -1.48 0.01 -2.54
C PRO A 146 -0.94 1.41 -2.24
N LEU A 147 -1.66 2.23 -1.45
CA LEU A 147 -1.21 3.56 -1.07
C LEU A 147 -0.05 3.50 -0.07
N CYS A 148 -0.08 2.56 0.87
CA CYS A 148 1.03 2.30 1.78
C CYS A 148 2.25 1.77 1.03
N PHE A 149 2.05 0.92 0.02
CA PHE A 149 3.13 0.39 -0.81
C PHE A 149 3.81 1.49 -1.62
N ILE A 150 3.06 2.38 -2.27
CA ILE A 150 3.64 3.42 -3.12
C ILE A 150 4.47 4.43 -2.32
N ARG A 151 4.14 4.63 -1.03
CA ARG A 151 4.90 5.47 -0.10
C ARG A 151 6.33 4.98 0.13
N GLN A 152 6.61 3.68 -0.04
CA GLN A 152 7.96 3.12 0.13
C GLN A 152 8.95 3.61 -0.93
N PHE A 153 8.46 4.06 -2.10
CA PHE A 153 9.30 4.55 -3.20
C PHE A 153 9.69 6.04 -3.07
N GLY A 154 9.28 6.70 -2.00
CA GLY A 154 9.77 8.03 -1.61
C GLY A 154 8.70 9.12 -1.49
N ASP A 155 9.13 10.28 -1.00
CA ASP A 155 8.30 11.46 -0.73
C ASP A 155 7.43 11.97 -1.91
N PRO A 156 7.87 11.94 -3.19
CA PRO A 156 7.04 12.42 -4.28
C PRO A 156 5.85 11.48 -4.62
N TYR A 157 5.75 10.34 -3.94
CA TYR A 157 4.66 9.37 -4.06
C TYR A 157 3.80 9.27 -2.79
N ASP A 158 4.18 9.93 -1.68
CA ASP A 158 3.42 9.89 -0.44
C ASP A 158 2.17 10.77 -0.52
N VAL A 159 1.00 10.14 -0.68
CA VAL A 159 -0.30 10.82 -0.74
C VAL A 159 -0.66 11.48 0.61
N TRP A 160 -0.09 10.98 1.72
CA TRP A 160 -0.38 11.46 3.07
C TRP A 160 0.49 12.62 3.51
N ALA A 161 1.51 12.98 2.74
CA ALA A 161 2.38 14.12 3.05
C ALA A 161 1.65 15.48 3.00
N VAL A 162 0.46 15.57 2.39
CA VAL A 162 -0.40 16.76 2.47
C VAL A 162 -1.10 16.88 3.83
N VAL A 163 -1.37 15.74 4.48
CA VAL A 163 -2.13 15.66 5.75
C VAL A 163 -1.20 15.54 6.94
N ARG A 164 0.07 15.12 6.75
CA ARG A 164 1.07 15.21 7.81
C ARG A 164 1.18 16.67 8.27
N PRO A 165 0.82 16.99 9.52
CA PRO A 165 1.24 18.26 10.11
C PRO A 165 2.75 18.33 9.90
N ALA A 166 3.23 19.43 9.35
CA ALA A 166 4.65 19.68 9.18
C ALA A 166 5.35 19.22 10.46
N GLU A 167 6.27 18.26 10.31
CA GLU A 167 7.04 17.71 11.42
C GLU A 167 7.46 18.90 12.28
N LEU A 168 6.95 18.95 13.51
CA LEU A 168 7.28 19.99 14.46
C LEU A 168 8.80 20.11 14.43
N PRO A 169 9.37 21.29 14.10
CA PRO A 169 10.81 21.43 14.01
C PRO A 169 11.45 20.79 15.24
N PRO A 170 12.58 20.06 15.12
CA PRO A 170 13.26 19.42 16.25
C PRO A 170 13.67 20.40 17.37
N ALA A 171 13.43 21.70 17.19
CA ALA A 171 13.54 22.73 18.21
C ALA A 171 12.45 22.67 19.31
N ALA A 172 11.31 22.01 19.11
CA ALA A 172 10.23 21.99 20.11
C ALA A 172 10.38 20.90 21.18
N GLU A 173 11.12 19.82 20.92
CA GLU A 173 11.48 18.82 21.95
C GLU A 173 12.52 19.37 22.96
N SER A 174 13.24 20.43 22.61
CA SER A 174 14.23 21.09 23.48
C SER A 174 13.58 22.00 24.55
N LEU A 175 12.29 22.32 24.42
CA LEU A 175 11.57 23.18 25.37
C LEU A 175 10.71 22.41 26.38
N ALA A 176 10.81 21.07 26.42
CA ALA A 176 10.38 20.36 27.61
C ALA A 176 11.20 20.92 28.80
N PRO A 177 10.56 21.53 29.83
CA PRO A 177 11.29 21.92 31.02
C PRO A 177 12.05 20.69 31.52
N PRO A 178 13.32 20.82 31.94
CA PRO A 178 14.01 19.68 32.52
C PRO A 178 13.10 19.18 33.65
N VAL A 179 12.71 17.90 33.57
CA VAL A 179 12.03 17.22 34.67
C VAL A 179 13.00 17.31 35.84
N GLN A 180 12.80 18.32 36.69
CA GLN A 180 13.48 18.41 37.97
C GLN A 180 13.06 17.15 38.72
N ALA A 181 14.03 16.28 39.00
CA ALA A 181 13.85 15.19 39.93
C ALA A 181 13.21 15.78 41.22
N PRO A 182 12.19 15.13 41.79
CA PRO A 182 11.58 15.63 43.02
C PRO A 182 12.67 15.86 44.07
N PRO A 183 12.66 16.99 44.78
CA PRO A 183 13.68 17.29 45.78
C PRO A 183 13.72 16.15 46.81
N PRO A 184 14.91 15.72 47.25
CA PRO A 184 15.04 14.64 48.23
C PRO A 184 14.24 15.00 49.49
N PRO A 185 13.58 14.01 50.13
CA PRO A 185 12.78 14.27 51.33
C PRO A 185 13.61 15.02 52.37
N ALA A 186 13.10 16.15 52.83
CA ALA A 186 13.73 16.94 53.87
C ALA A 186 14.06 16.04 55.07
N ALA A 187 15.34 15.92 55.39
CA ALA A 187 15.77 15.25 56.61
C ALA A 187 15.22 16.01 57.83
N PRO A 188 14.80 15.32 58.91
CA PRO A 188 14.29 15.96 60.11
C PRO A 188 15.36 16.88 60.74
N PRO A 189 14.96 18.05 61.28
CA PRO A 189 15.87 18.93 61.99
C PRO A 189 16.17 18.31 63.35
N ASP A 190 17.35 17.69 63.50
CA ASP A 190 18.15 17.60 64.74
C ASP A 190 19.17 16.45 64.62
N ALA A 191 20.36 16.76 64.10
CA ALA A 191 21.54 15.93 64.31
C ALA A 191 22.79 16.83 64.42
N PRO A 192 23.59 16.72 65.49
CA PRO A 192 24.73 17.59 65.74
C PRO A 192 25.86 17.41 64.70
N PRO A 193 26.74 18.42 64.53
CA PRO A 193 27.71 18.46 63.44
C PRO A 193 28.71 17.31 63.49
N VAL A 194 28.78 16.55 62.40
CA VAL A 194 29.80 15.51 62.19
C VAL A 194 31.13 16.21 61.83
N PRO A 195 32.24 15.95 62.56
CA PRO A 195 33.53 16.59 62.30
C PRO A 195 34.17 16.09 60.98
N PRO A 196 35.13 16.85 60.40
CA PRO A 196 35.69 16.54 59.09
C PRO A 196 36.51 15.24 59.16
N ILE A 197 36.15 14.25 58.33
CA ILE A 197 36.97 13.06 58.12
C ILE A 197 38.19 13.49 57.31
N GLN A 198 39.37 13.39 57.92
CA GLN A 198 40.66 13.64 57.27
C GLN A 198 40.94 12.54 56.23
N GLU A 199 41.32 12.95 55.02
CA GLU A 199 41.70 12.07 53.92
C GLU A 199 43.04 11.37 54.23
N PRO A 200 43.17 10.04 54.07
CA PRO A 200 44.44 9.34 54.33
C PRO A 200 45.52 9.71 53.29
N PRO A 201 46.78 9.92 53.70
CA PRO A 201 47.84 10.32 52.79
C PRO A 201 48.25 9.17 51.85
N ALA A 202 48.50 9.52 50.59
CA ALA A 202 48.93 8.59 49.54
C ALA A 202 50.27 7.89 49.90
N PRO A 203 50.42 6.59 49.57
CA PRO A 203 51.65 5.87 49.86
C PRO A 203 52.83 6.34 49.00
N PRO A 204 54.06 6.38 49.54
CA PRO A 204 55.24 6.89 48.85
C PRO A 204 55.74 5.95 47.74
N PRO A 205 56.46 6.48 46.73
CA PRO A 205 57.02 5.70 45.64
C PRO A 205 58.15 4.78 46.15
N ALA A 206 58.12 3.51 45.73
CA ALA A 206 59.13 2.52 46.03
C ALA A 206 60.43 2.76 45.24
N PRO A 207 61.62 2.45 45.81
CA PRO A 207 62.93 2.66 45.20
C PRO A 207 63.26 1.71 44.05
#